data_AF-A0A8P4K7R4-F1
#
_entry.id   AF-A0A8P4K7R4-F1
#
_cell.length_a   1.000
_cell.length_b   1.000
_cell.length_c   1.000
_cell.angle_alpha   90.00
_cell.angle_beta   90.00
_cell.angle_gamma   90.00
#
_symmetry.space_group_name_H-M   'P 1'
#
loop_
_entity.id
_entity.type
_entity.pdbx_description
1 polymer ?
#
loop_
_entity_poly.entity_id
_entity_poly.type
_entity_poly.pdbx_seq_one_letter_code
_entity_poly.pdbx_strand_id
1 'polypeptide(L)'
;MEDRLAALESKNYEGETNSKKRRRVHNPKNAEAVHRLHNSETNCRRYEPEQGLTSPHNEAVTSYLLGAMSASPDLHNADNDDIVSACKTYYETRRSFRPDLAPQAEAVKSSAQGRPRRKRIRLFLLLEARQSVLDEEEGELWKSATIDLMSDAEDGNVGGVSGWIVRPPSFRSQELTELCATLHSFHFSCSV
;
A
#
# COMPACT_ATOMS: atom_id res chain seq x y z
N MET A 1 -6.69 15.59 -59.27
CA MET A 1 -6.46 15.96 -57.85
C MET A 1 -7.65 15.49 -57.01
N GLU A 2 -8.07 14.22 -57.14
CA GLU A 2 -9.28 13.71 -56.47
C GLU A 2 -9.05 12.36 -55.76
N ASP A 3 -7.96 11.63 -56.05
CA ASP A 3 -7.70 10.32 -55.44
C ASP A 3 -7.09 10.36 -54.03
N ARG A 4 -7.03 11.53 -53.38
CA ARG A 4 -6.48 11.67 -52.01
C ARG A 4 -7.52 11.91 -50.92
N LEU A 5 -8.81 12.07 -51.28
CA LEU A 5 -9.87 12.32 -50.30
C LEU A 5 -10.64 11.06 -49.88
N ALA A 6 -10.59 9.97 -50.66
CA ALA A 6 -11.30 8.73 -50.31
C ALA A 6 -10.60 7.88 -49.22
N ALA A 7 -9.32 8.12 -48.93
CA ALA A 7 -8.57 7.34 -47.94
C ALA A 7 -8.76 7.84 -46.48
N LEU A 8 -9.47 8.95 -46.28
CA LEU A 8 -9.69 9.55 -44.96
C LEU A 8 -11.09 9.30 -44.38
N GLU A 9 -12.02 8.71 -45.13
CA GLU A 9 -13.43 8.56 -44.67
C GLU A 9 -13.84 7.13 -44.26
N SER A 10 -13.00 6.11 -44.45
CA SER A 10 -13.38 4.71 -44.20
C SER A 10 -12.77 4.06 -42.94
N LYS A 11 -12.37 4.85 -41.94
CA LYS A 11 -11.94 4.28 -40.63
C LYS A 11 -12.58 4.95 -39.41
N ASN A 12 -13.77 5.52 -39.58
CA ASN A 12 -14.68 5.83 -38.48
C ASN A 12 -15.82 4.81 -38.46
N TYR A 13 -15.50 3.54 -38.18
CA TYR A 13 -16.46 2.55 -37.70
C TYR A 13 -16.02 2.13 -36.31
N GLU A 14 -16.66 2.78 -35.35
CA GLU A 14 -17.09 2.32 -34.03
C GLU A 14 -16.36 1.16 -33.38
N GLY A 15 -15.89 1.43 -32.15
CA GLY A 15 -15.59 0.38 -31.18
C GLY A 15 -14.15 0.33 -30.72
N GLU A 16 -13.45 1.47 -30.58
CA GLU A 16 -12.37 1.54 -29.59
C GLU A 16 -12.99 1.29 -28.22
N THR A 17 -13.02 0.01 -27.82
CA THR A 17 -13.25 -0.38 -26.45
C THR A 17 -12.19 0.35 -25.66
N ASN A 18 -12.63 1.42 -25.00
CA ASN A 18 -11.85 2.25 -24.12
C ASN A 18 -11.46 1.38 -22.92
N SER A 19 -10.52 0.47 -23.11
CA SER A 19 -9.77 -0.19 -22.06
C SER A 19 -8.76 0.82 -21.54
N LYS A 20 -9.25 2.00 -21.12
CA LYS A 20 -8.76 2.66 -19.91
C LYS A 20 -8.64 1.51 -18.93
N LYS A 21 -7.41 1.09 -18.66
CA LYS A 21 -7.07 0.17 -17.57
C LYS A 21 -7.78 0.76 -16.36
N ARG A 22 -8.99 0.26 -16.07
CA ARG A 22 -9.69 0.54 -14.83
C ARG A 22 -8.62 0.25 -13.81
N ARG A 23 -8.20 1.27 -13.07
CA ARG A 23 -7.34 1.07 -11.90
C ARG A 23 -8.04 -0.04 -11.14
N ARG A 24 -7.45 -1.25 -11.16
CA ARG A 24 -8.07 -2.44 -10.59
C ARG A 24 -8.44 -2.03 -9.18
N VAL A 25 -9.73 -2.04 -8.87
CA VAL A 25 -10.18 -1.61 -7.56
C VAL A 25 -9.60 -2.64 -6.62
N HIS A 26 -8.52 -2.27 -5.95
CA HIS A 26 -7.87 -3.12 -4.97
C HIS A 26 -8.89 -3.27 -3.85
N ASN A 27 -9.63 -4.38 -3.87
CA ASN A 27 -10.57 -4.69 -2.81
C ASN A 27 -9.78 -5.34 -1.67
N PRO A 28 -9.47 -4.61 -0.59
CA PRO A 28 -8.63 -5.14 0.48
C PRO A 28 -9.25 -6.38 1.15
N LYS A 29 -10.58 -6.49 1.15
CA LYS A 29 -11.29 -7.65 1.69
C LYS A 29 -11.01 -8.92 0.88
N ASN A 30 -11.02 -8.82 -0.46
CA ASN A 30 -10.69 -9.95 -1.33
C ASN A 30 -9.22 -10.33 -1.19
N ALA A 31 -8.31 -9.35 -1.13
CA ALA A 31 -6.89 -9.60 -0.95
C ALA A 31 -6.60 -10.32 0.38
N GLU A 32 -7.17 -9.85 1.48
CA GLU A 32 -7.03 -10.48 2.79
C GLU A 32 -7.64 -11.89 2.81
N ALA A 33 -8.82 -12.08 2.22
CA ALA A 33 -9.46 -13.37 2.16
C ALA A 33 -8.65 -14.40 1.34
N VAL A 34 -8.10 -14.00 0.18
CA VAL A 34 -7.15 -14.81 -0.59
C VAL A 34 -5.95 -15.18 0.26
N HIS A 35 -5.36 -14.22 0.99
CA HIS A 35 -4.20 -14.48 1.84
C HIS A 35 -4.53 -15.50 2.96
N ARG A 36 -5.65 -15.33 3.67
CA ARG A 36 -6.05 -16.24 4.76
C ARG A 36 -6.36 -17.63 4.22
N LEU A 37 -7.14 -17.71 3.15
CA LEU A 37 -7.59 -18.99 2.58
C LEU A 37 -6.44 -19.76 1.91
N HIS A 38 -5.56 -19.07 1.18
CA HIS A 38 -4.38 -19.70 0.61
C HIS A 38 -3.44 -20.23 1.69
N ASN A 39 -3.25 -19.47 2.77
CA ASN A 39 -2.33 -19.85 3.84
C ASN A 39 -2.93 -20.83 4.86
N SER A 40 -4.25 -20.99 4.92
CA SER A 40 -4.95 -21.87 5.86
C SER A 40 -4.36 -23.29 5.89
N GLU A 41 -4.27 -23.87 7.08
CA GLU A 41 -3.82 -25.25 7.28
C GLU A 41 -4.74 -26.26 6.57
N THR A 42 -6.03 -25.92 6.42
CA THR A 42 -7.01 -26.74 5.71
C THR A 42 -6.84 -26.71 4.18
N ASN A 43 -6.01 -25.81 3.65
CA ASN A 43 -5.78 -25.71 2.21
C ASN A 43 -4.65 -26.65 1.74
N CYS A 44 -5.05 -27.69 1.02
CA CYS A 44 -4.15 -28.67 0.41
C CYS A 44 -3.62 -28.27 -0.98
N ARG A 45 -4.08 -27.17 -1.56
CA ARG A 45 -3.69 -26.69 -2.90
C ARG A 45 -2.83 -25.45 -2.79
N ARG A 46 -1.53 -25.59 -3.09
CA ARG A 46 -0.57 -24.50 -3.04
C ARG A 46 -0.16 -24.05 -4.44
N TYR A 47 -0.03 -22.74 -4.58
CA TYR A 47 0.47 -22.10 -5.79
C TYR A 47 1.94 -22.46 -5.99
N GLU A 48 2.30 -22.87 -7.19
CA GLU A 48 3.68 -23.20 -7.55
C GLU A 48 4.26 -22.10 -8.46
N PRO A 49 5.21 -21.28 -7.95
CA PRO A 49 5.75 -20.14 -8.70
C PRO A 49 6.56 -20.52 -9.95
N GLU A 50 7.09 -21.75 -9.98
CA GLU A 50 7.87 -22.29 -11.08
C GLU A 50 6.97 -22.74 -12.24
N GLN A 51 5.69 -23.00 -11.97
CA GLN A 51 4.69 -23.21 -13.01
C GLN A 51 4.12 -21.88 -13.49
N GLY A 52 3.78 -21.79 -14.77
CA GLY A 52 3.08 -20.62 -15.31
C GLY A 52 1.73 -20.39 -14.62
N LEU A 53 1.21 -19.15 -14.63
CA LEU A 53 -0.11 -18.83 -14.09
C LEU A 53 -1.25 -19.60 -14.78
N THR A 54 -1.04 -19.94 -16.05
CA THR A 54 -1.97 -20.72 -16.90
C THR A 54 -1.65 -22.22 -16.87
N SER A 55 -0.84 -22.69 -15.92
CA SER A 55 -0.63 -24.13 -15.79
C SER A 55 -1.90 -24.78 -15.24
N PRO A 56 -2.23 -26.02 -15.66
CA PRO A 56 -3.41 -26.72 -15.15
C PRO A 56 -3.46 -26.79 -13.61
N HIS A 57 -2.29 -26.91 -12.97
CA HIS A 57 -2.17 -26.89 -11.51
C HIS A 57 -2.53 -25.52 -10.91
N ASN A 58 -1.91 -24.43 -11.38
CA ASN A 58 -2.14 -23.10 -10.83
C ASN A 58 -3.54 -22.56 -11.16
N GLU A 59 -4.12 -22.96 -12.29
CA GLU A 59 -5.52 -22.73 -12.59
C GLU A 59 -6.43 -23.47 -11.59
N ALA A 60 -6.15 -24.74 -11.29
CA ALA A 60 -6.91 -25.52 -10.32
C ALA A 60 -6.80 -24.97 -8.87
N VAL A 61 -5.67 -24.35 -8.51
CA VAL A 61 -5.52 -23.61 -7.24
C VAL A 61 -6.41 -22.37 -7.25
N THR A 62 -6.44 -21.63 -8.36
CA THR A 62 -7.26 -20.41 -8.50
C THR A 62 -8.75 -20.73 -8.47
N SER A 63 -9.21 -21.77 -9.18
CA SER A 63 -10.60 -22.20 -9.15
C SER A 63 -11.05 -22.66 -7.76
N TYR A 64 -10.15 -23.31 -7.00
CA TYR A 64 -10.43 -23.68 -5.62
C TYR A 64 -10.64 -22.46 -4.71
N LEU A 65 -9.73 -21.49 -4.77
CA LEU A 65 -9.84 -20.25 -3.99
C LEU A 65 -11.08 -19.45 -4.37
N LEU A 66 -11.38 -19.36 -5.67
CA LEU A 66 -12.58 -18.71 -6.18
C LEU A 66 -13.83 -19.37 -5.61
N GLY A 67 -13.96 -20.69 -5.72
CA GLY A 67 -15.12 -21.42 -5.20
C GLY A 67 -15.31 -21.25 -3.69
N ALA A 68 -14.23 -21.33 -2.92
CA ALA A 68 -14.27 -21.16 -1.47
C ALA A 68 -14.55 -19.72 -1.03
N MET A 69 -14.10 -18.70 -1.78
CA MET A 69 -14.43 -17.30 -1.51
C MET A 69 -15.87 -16.95 -1.89
N SER A 70 -16.36 -17.44 -3.03
CA SER A 70 -17.75 -17.22 -3.47
C SER A 70 -18.76 -17.97 -2.59
N ALA A 71 -18.35 -19.09 -1.97
CA ALA A 71 -19.15 -19.80 -0.97
C ALA A 71 -19.15 -19.11 0.42
N SER A 72 -18.27 -18.13 0.65
CA SER A 72 -18.20 -17.43 1.93
C SER A 72 -19.31 -16.36 2.04
N PRO A 73 -20.13 -16.37 3.10
CA PRO A 73 -21.24 -15.43 3.27
C PRO A 73 -20.78 -13.97 3.35
N ASP A 74 -19.54 -13.69 3.75
CA ASP A 74 -18.98 -12.33 3.82
C ASP A 74 -18.56 -11.76 2.46
N LEU A 75 -18.45 -12.62 1.44
CA LEU A 75 -17.88 -12.30 0.12
C LEU A 75 -18.76 -12.71 -1.06
N HIS A 76 -19.99 -13.18 -0.82
CA HIS A 76 -20.92 -13.68 -1.84
C HIS A 76 -21.27 -12.66 -2.95
N ASN A 77 -21.07 -11.36 -2.71
CA ASN A 77 -21.31 -10.28 -3.69
C ASN A 77 -20.04 -9.86 -4.45
N ALA A 78 -18.89 -10.47 -4.18
CA ALA A 78 -17.66 -10.14 -4.88
C ALA A 78 -17.71 -10.67 -6.32
N ASP A 79 -17.31 -9.84 -7.27
CA ASP A 79 -17.15 -10.24 -8.66
C ASP A 79 -16.07 -11.34 -8.76
N ASN A 80 -16.36 -12.41 -9.48
CA ASN A 80 -15.41 -13.49 -9.72
C ASN A 80 -14.12 -12.95 -10.36
N ASP A 81 -14.22 -11.94 -11.23
CA ASP A 81 -13.05 -11.31 -11.85
C ASP A 81 -12.20 -10.54 -10.84
N ASP A 82 -12.82 -9.93 -9.82
CA ASP A 82 -12.11 -9.24 -8.74
C ASP A 82 -11.39 -10.25 -7.83
N ILE A 83 -12.00 -11.40 -7.56
CA ILE A 83 -11.39 -12.49 -6.79
C ILE A 83 -10.20 -13.08 -7.57
N VAL A 84 -10.38 -13.39 -8.86
CA VAL A 84 -9.32 -13.89 -9.73
C VAL A 84 -8.18 -12.87 -9.83
N SER A 85 -8.50 -11.57 -9.90
CA SER A 85 -7.49 -10.51 -9.88
C SER A 85 -6.73 -10.48 -8.56
N ALA A 86 -7.39 -10.66 -7.42
CA ALA A 86 -6.75 -10.72 -6.11
C ALA A 86 -5.80 -11.94 -6.00
N CYS A 87 -6.22 -13.11 -6.50
CA CYS A 87 -5.38 -14.30 -6.60
C CYS A 87 -4.12 -14.04 -7.43
N LYS A 88 -4.26 -13.42 -8.61
CA LYS A 88 -3.12 -13.09 -9.49
C LYS A 88 -2.14 -12.12 -8.83
N THR A 89 -2.62 -11.07 -8.17
CA THR A 89 -1.76 -10.14 -7.42
C THR A 89 -1.02 -10.82 -6.27
N TYR A 90 -1.69 -11.75 -5.57
CA TYR A 90 -1.05 -12.56 -4.53
C TYR A 90 0.06 -13.45 -5.11
N TYR A 91 -0.19 -14.13 -6.23
CA TYR A 91 0.80 -14.97 -6.89
C TYR A 91 1.98 -14.18 -7.45
N GLU A 92 1.75 -12.99 -8.01
CA GLU A 92 2.81 -12.08 -8.45
C GLU A 92 3.72 -11.73 -7.27
N THR A 93 3.14 -11.38 -6.12
CA THR A 93 3.90 -11.10 -4.89
C THR A 93 4.70 -12.33 -4.44
N ARG A 94 4.12 -13.54 -4.55
CA ARG A 94 4.79 -14.80 -4.17
C ARG A 94 5.89 -15.21 -5.15
N ARG A 95 5.72 -14.95 -6.44
CA ARG A 95 6.72 -15.19 -7.49
C ARG A 95 7.90 -14.24 -7.38
N SER A 96 7.65 -12.99 -6.99
CA SER A 96 8.70 -12.00 -6.71
C SER A 96 9.42 -12.24 -5.39
N PHE A 97 8.83 -13.00 -4.47
CA PHE A 97 9.46 -13.38 -3.22
C PHE A 97 10.48 -14.52 -3.45
N ARG A 98 11.71 -14.14 -3.78
CA ARG A 98 12.86 -15.05 -3.83
C ARG A 98 13.65 -14.95 -2.52
N PRO A 99 13.60 -15.95 -1.62
CA PRO A 99 14.36 -15.90 -0.37
C PRO A 99 15.88 -15.85 -0.60
N ASP A 100 16.34 -16.32 -1.76
CA ASP A 100 17.76 -16.39 -2.14
C ASP A 100 18.33 -15.09 -2.74
N LEU A 101 17.49 -14.06 -2.95
CA LEU A 101 17.90 -12.73 -3.43
C LEU A 101 17.83 -11.65 -2.34
N ALA A 102 17.88 -12.04 -1.05
CA ALA A 102 18.04 -11.11 0.06
C ALA A 102 19.17 -10.07 -0.13
N PRO A 103 20.30 -10.36 -0.82
CA PRO A 103 21.32 -9.34 -1.10
C PRO A 103 20.88 -8.28 -2.13
N GLN A 104 19.90 -8.56 -3.00
CA GLN A 104 19.36 -7.60 -3.95
C GLN A 104 18.30 -6.67 -3.31
N ALA A 105 17.83 -6.99 -2.10
CA ALA A 105 17.05 -6.09 -1.26
C ALA A 105 17.87 -4.86 -0.80
N GLU A 106 19.21 -4.95 -0.81
CA GLU A 106 20.10 -3.81 -0.57
C GLU A 106 19.98 -2.75 -1.68
N ALA A 107 19.76 -3.13 -2.94
CA ALA A 107 19.49 -2.18 -4.02
C ALA A 107 18.11 -1.50 -3.85
N VAL A 108 17.14 -2.21 -3.25
CA VAL A 108 15.85 -1.66 -2.83
C VAL A 108 15.99 -0.71 -1.63
N LYS A 109 17.08 -0.77 -0.85
CA LYS A 109 17.34 0.24 0.21
C LYS A 109 17.53 1.65 -0.34
N SER A 110 17.97 1.82 -1.58
CA SER A 110 17.97 3.14 -2.23
C SER A 110 16.55 3.71 -2.40
N SER A 111 15.57 2.86 -2.70
CA SER A 111 14.14 3.25 -2.70
C SER A 111 13.54 3.37 -1.29
N ALA A 112 14.16 2.71 -0.29
CA ALA A 112 13.81 2.82 1.12
C ALA A 112 14.31 4.13 1.76
N GLN A 113 15.33 4.80 1.21
CA GLN A 113 15.75 6.14 1.66
C GLN A 113 14.65 7.21 1.49
N GLY A 114 13.68 6.98 0.60
CA GLY A 114 12.51 7.85 0.45
C GLY A 114 11.39 7.60 1.47
N ARG A 115 11.37 6.43 2.14
CA ARG A 115 10.35 6.08 3.14
C ARG A 115 10.41 6.96 4.40
N PRO A 116 11.57 7.20 5.05
CA PRO A 116 11.65 8.06 6.22
C PRO A 116 11.28 9.51 5.86
N ARG A 117 11.76 10.03 4.73
CA ARG A 117 11.37 11.38 4.25
C ARG A 117 9.86 11.51 4.01
N ARG A 118 9.21 10.51 3.39
CA ARG A 118 7.74 10.52 3.20
C ARG A 118 6.97 10.44 4.52
N LYS A 119 7.47 9.67 5.51
CA LYS A 119 6.89 9.62 6.86
C LYS A 119 7.04 10.96 7.58
N ARG A 120 8.22 11.59 7.51
CA ARG A 120 8.48 12.94 8.03
C ARG A 120 7.58 14.00 7.39
N ILE A 121 7.37 13.95 6.07
CA ILE A 121 6.43 14.84 5.36
C ILE A 121 4.99 14.64 5.87
N ARG A 122 4.54 13.40 6.02
CA ARG A 122 3.19 13.13 6.54
C ARG A 122 3.00 13.64 7.96
N LEU A 123 4.01 13.47 8.81
CA LEU A 123 3.99 13.96 10.18
C LEU A 123 3.94 15.49 10.19
N PHE A 124 4.80 16.14 9.40
CA PHE A 124 4.83 17.60 9.25
C PHE A 124 3.45 18.14 8.85
N LEU A 125 2.85 17.59 7.78
CA LEU A 125 1.53 18.01 7.31
C LEU A 125 0.41 17.76 8.34
N LEU A 126 0.47 16.67 9.10
CA LEU A 126 -0.51 16.36 10.14
C LEU A 126 -0.44 17.38 11.28
N LEU A 127 0.76 17.75 11.69
CA LEU A 127 1.00 18.70 12.76
C LEU A 127 0.72 20.14 12.29
N GLU A 128 1.05 20.47 11.04
CA GLU A 128 0.73 21.75 10.39
C GLU A 128 -0.79 21.98 10.35
N ALA A 129 -1.58 20.94 10.05
CA ALA A 129 -3.04 21.00 10.12
C ALA A 129 -3.60 21.29 11.53
N ARG A 130 -2.77 21.17 12.58
CA ARG A 130 -3.11 21.42 13.99
C ARG A 130 -2.47 22.70 14.53
N GLN A 131 -1.79 23.49 13.68
CA GLN A 131 -1.15 24.74 14.09
C GLN A 131 -2.15 25.75 14.68
N SER A 132 -3.45 25.62 14.39
CA SER A 132 -4.51 26.47 14.93
C SER A 132 -4.67 26.40 16.45
N VAL A 133 -4.10 25.39 17.11
CA VAL A 133 -4.14 25.23 18.58
C VAL A 133 -2.94 25.90 19.26
N LEU A 134 -1.94 26.34 18.48
CA LEU A 134 -0.73 26.95 18.99
C LEU A 134 -0.97 28.40 19.41
N ASP A 135 -0.30 28.81 20.48
CA ASP A 135 -0.17 30.23 20.83
C ASP A 135 0.83 30.96 19.90
N GLU A 136 1.02 32.26 20.11
CA GLU A 136 1.86 33.09 19.25
C GLU A 136 3.35 32.70 19.32
N GLU A 137 3.83 32.25 20.48
CA GLU A 137 5.23 31.82 20.69
C GLU A 137 5.48 30.43 20.09
N GLU A 138 4.57 29.49 20.33
CA GLU A 138 4.56 28.16 19.71
C GLU A 138 4.41 28.25 18.17
N GLY A 139 3.65 29.23 17.69
CA GLY A 139 3.47 29.53 16.28
C GLY A 139 4.75 29.99 15.58
N GLU A 140 5.54 30.87 16.23
CA GLU A 140 6.86 31.28 15.74
C GLU A 140 7.86 30.11 15.74
N LEU A 141 7.84 29.30 16.81
CA LEU A 141 8.65 28.08 16.88
C LEU A 141 8.29 27.11 15.74
N TRP A 142 7.01 26.95 15.43
CA TRP A 142 6.54 26.11 14.31
C TRP A 142 6.97 26.64 12.95
N LYS A 143 7.00 27.96 12.72
CA LYS A 143 7.47 28.56 11.45
C LYS A 143 8.94 28.22 11.15
N SER A 144 9.74 27.97 12.18
CA SER A 144 11.13 27.53 12.04
C SER A 144 11.28 26.02 11.81
N ALA A 145 10.21 25.24 12.01
CA ALA A 145 10.21 23.80 11.85
C ALA A 145 10.28 23.41 10.37
N THR A 146 11.10 22.41 10.05
CA THR A 146 11.22 21.84 8.72
C THR A 146 10.91 20.35 8.77
N ILE A 147 10.57 19.77 7.61
CA ILE A 147 10.34 18.33 7.46
C ILE A 147 11.51 17.52 8.04
N ASP A 148 12.74 18.01 7.93
CA ASP A 148 13.91 17.27 8.38
C ASP A 148 14.03 17.20 9.91
N LEU A 149 13.33 18.09 10.64
CA LEU A 149 13.20 18.10 12.09
C LEU A 149 12.08 17.16 12.59
N MET A 150 11.30 16.53 11.71
CA MET A 150 10.26 15.60 12.13
C MET A 150 10.84 14.24 12.52
N SER A 151 10.15 13.55 13.44
CA SER A 151 10.56 12.22 13.90
C SER A 151 10.41 11.17 12.80
N ASP A 152 11.37 10.25 12.74
CA ASP A 152 11.21 9.02 11.97
C ASP A 152 10.36 8.05 12.79
N ALA A 153 9.22 7.64 12.24
CA ALA A 153 8.46 6.52 12.76
C ALA A 153 9.11 5.22 12.26
N GLU A 154 9.93 4.61 13.10
CA GLU A 154 10.58 3.33 12.82
C GLU A 154 9.83 2.19 13.52
N ASP A 155 9.69 1.07 12.82
CA ASP A 155 9.30 -0.18 13.47
C ASP A 155 10.51 -0.61 14.29
N GLY A 156 10.39 -0.52 15.61
CA GLY A 156 11.50 -0.78 16.52
C GLY A 156 11.11 -1.75 17.62
N ASN A 157 12.11 -2.39 18.19
CA ASN A 157 11.92 -3.37 19.26
C ASN A 157 12.51 -2.82 20.55
N VAL A 158 11.66 -2.38 21.48
CA VAL A 158 12.08 -2.01 22.84
C VAL A 158 11.68 -3.15 23.77
N GLY A 159 12.65 -3.75 24.46
CA GLY A 159 12.36 -4.78 25.46
C GLY A 159 11.70 -6.06 24.92
N GLY A 160 11.91 -6.41 23.64
CA GLY A 160 11.33 -7.61 23.04
C GLY A 160 9.92 -7.44 22.48
N VAL A 161 9.32 -6.25 22.59
CA VAL A 161 8.04 -5.91 21.97
C VAL A 161 8.29 -5.08 20.72
N SER A 162 7.85 -5.58 19.57
CA SER A 162 7.84 -4.83 18.32
C SER A 162 6.74 -3.76 18.39
N GLY A 163 7.12 -2.49 18.30
CA GLY A 163 6.21 -1.36 18.41
C GLY A 163 6.62 -0.19 17.53
N TRP A 164 5.71 0.77 17.38
CA TRP A 164 5.98 2.03 16.68
C TRP A 164 6.84 2.91 17.58
N ILE A 165 8.13 3.05 17.26
CA ILE A 165 9.02 3.96 17.99
C ILE A 165 9.14 5.25 17.19
N VAL A 166 8.71 6.34 17.80
CA VAL A 166 8.91 7.69 17.29
C VAL A 166 10.21 8.21 17.88
N ARG A 167 11.30 8.23 17.08
CA ARG A 167 12.57 8.83 17.53
C ARG A 167 12.71 10.25 17.00
N PRO A 168 12.86 11.27 17.87
CA PRO A 168 13.29 12.60 17.46
C PRO A 168 14.63 12.54 16.73
N PRO A 169 14.86 13.38 15.71
CA PRO A 169 16.22 13.63 15.25
C PRO A 169 17.06 14.24 16.38
N SER A 170 18.32 13.84 16.52
CA SER A 170 19.20 14.31 17.60
C SER A 170 19.48 15.80 17.57
N PHE A 171 19.26 16.45 16.42
CA PHE A 171 19.45 17.88 16.21
C PHE A 171 18.16 18.70 16.38
N ARG A 172 17.05 18.07 16.78
CA ARG A 172 15.82 18.79 17.13
C ARG A 172 15.95 19.41 18.52
N SER A 173 15.54 20.68 18.67
CA SER A 173 15.49 21.33 19.98
C SER A 173 14.52 20.63 20.93
N GLN A 174 14.77 20.77 22.23
CA GLN A 174 13.89 20.24 23.27
C GLN A 174 12.49 20.86 23.18
N GLU A 175 12.42 22.17 22.98
CA GLU A 175 11.17 22.93 22.80
C GLU A 175 10.33 22.39 21.63
N LEU A 176 10.94 22.15 20.46
CA LEU A 176 10.23 21.61 19.31
C LEU A 176 9.81 20.14 19.53
N THR A 177 10.56 19.39 20.35
CA THR A 177 10.20 18.03 20.73
C THR A 177 8.95 18.00 21.62
N GLU A 178 8.87 18.91 22.59
CA GLU A 178 7.73 19.08 23.48
C GLU A 178 6.50 19.56 22.69
N LEU A 179 6.67 20.56 21.81
CA LEU A 179 5.62 21.03 20.91
C LEU A 179 5.04 19.90 20.03
N CYS A 180 5.91 19.08 19.41
CA CYS A 180 5.47 17.92 18.64
C CYS A 180 4.72 16.89 19.51
N ALA A 181 5.14 16.67 20.76
CA ALA A 181 4.48 15.75 21.68
C ALA A 181 3.08 16.25 22.08
N THR A 182 2.94 17.55 22.36
CA THR A 182 1.67 18.22 22.61
C THR A 182 0.73 18.04 21.42
N LEU A 183 1.17 18.42 20.21
CA LEU A 183 0.38 18.27 18.99
C LEU A 183 0.00 16.80 18.68
N HIS A 184 0.83 15.82 19.05
CA HIS A 184 0.49 14.39 18.95
C HIS A 184 -0.53 13.92 19.99
N SER A 185 -0.45 14.40 21.23
CA SER A 185 -1.30 13.97 22.36
C SER A 185 -2.78 14.28 22.14
N PHE A 186 -3.11 15.35 21.39
CA PHE A 186 -4.46 15.67 20.94
C PHE A 186 -5.09 14.60 20.01
N HIS A 187 -4.37 13.53 19.66
CA HIS A 187 -4.92 12.41 18.90
C HIS A 187 -5.73 11.40 19.75
N PHE A 188 -5.63 11.43 21.09
CA PHE A 188 -6.36 10.49 21.98
C PHE A 188 -7.50 11.11 22.78
N SER A 189 -7.72 12.42 22.68
CA SER A 189 -8.89 13.11 23.24
C SER A 189 -9.89 13.45 22.14
N CYS A 190 -10.37 12.44 21.40
CA CYS A 190 -11.73 12.50 20.91
C CYS A 190 -12.58 11.83 21.98
N SER A 191 -13.27 12.69 22.73
CA SER A 191 -14.10 12.38 23.88
C SER A 191 -15.16 11.31 23.61
N VAL A 192 -15.41 10.57 24.68
CA VAL A 192 -16.59 9.81 25.11
C VAL A 192 -17.90 10.27 24.47
#